data_AF-A0A2L2X5L7-F1
#
_entry.id   AF-A0A2L2X5L7-F1
#
_cell.length_a   1.000
_cell.length_b   1.000
_cell.length_c   1.000
_cell.angle_alpha   90.00
_cell.angle_beta   90.00
_cell.angle_gamma   90.00
#
_symmetry.space_group_name_H-M   'P 1'
#
loop_
_entity.id
_entity.type
_entity.pdbx_description
1 polymer ?
#
loop_
_entity_poly.entity_id
_entity_poly.type
_entity_poly.pdbx_seq_one_letter_code
_entity_poly.pdbx_strand_id
1 'polypeptide(L)'
;MPVDVKSGELEELTIAISLLTIPEKMNFKDEEDLLAQIVPYKDGIIIQDGNYQAIYLPSVWEQLPDKKEFLNSLKQKAGLAQDYFSPTFQAFRFLVEYIK
;
A
#
# COMPACT_ATOMS: atom_id res chain seq x y z
N MET A 1 -3.60 24.02 -6.43
CA MET A 1 -4.90 24.41 -7.01
C MET A 1 -5.44 23.19 -7.74
N PRO A 2 -6.65 22.69 -7.46
CA PRO A 2 -7.26 21.67 -8.31
C PRO A 2 -7.57 22.29 -9.67
N VAL A 3 -7.43 21.50 -10.73
CA VAL A 3 -7.80 21.87 -12.11
C VAL A 3 -9.03 21.07 -12.49
N ASP A 4 -10.07 21.77 -12.94
CA ASP A 4 -11.30 21.13 -13.43
C ASP A 4 -11.09 20.64 -14.87
N VAL A 5 -11.60 19.44 -15.15
CA VAL A 5 -11.60 18.85 -16.50
C VAL A 5 -12.51 19.67 -17.41
N LYS A 6 -12.00 20.11 -18.57
CA LYS A 6 -12.77 20.89 -19.55
C LYS A 6 -13.50 19.99 -20.56
N SER A 7 -14.56 20.51 -21.17
CA SER A 7 -15.39 19.76 -22.14
C SER A 7 -14.62 19.16 -23.32
N GLY A 8 -13.52 19.79 -23.77
CA GLY A 8 -12.68 19.26 -24.85
C GLY A 8 -11.70 18.16 -24.42
N GLU A 9 -11.46 18.00 -23.11
CA GLU A 9 -10.54 16.98 -22.56
C GLU A 9 -11.27 15.65 -22.29
N LEU A 10 -12.61 15.67 -22.28
CA LEU A 10 -13.46 14.50 -22.04
C LEU A 10 -13.31 13.42 -23.12
N GLU A 11 -13.08 13.81 -24.38
CA GLU A 11 -12.93 12.87 -25.50
C GLU A 11 -11.58 12.12 -25.47
N GLU A 12 -10.57 12.65 -24.76
CA GLU A 12 -9.23 12.05 -24.63
C GLU A 12 -9.02 11.32 -23.28
N LEU A 13 -10.04 11.31 -22.41
CA LEU A 13 -9.94 10.81 -21.05
C LEU A 13 -10.11 9.29 -21.00
N THR A 14 -9.13 8.60 -20.43
CA THR A 14 -9.26 7.18 -20.07
C THR A 14 -9.62 7.07 -18.59
N ILE A 15 -10.77 6.47 -18.30
CA ILE A 15 -11.19 6.20 -16.93
C ILE A 15 -10.56 4.88 -16.49
N ALA A 16 -9.90 4.87 -15.33
CA ALA A 16 -9.44 3.64 -14.68
C ALA A 16 -10.12 3.54 -13.30
N ILE A 17 -10.81 2.43 -13.06
CA ILE A 17 -11.46 2.15 -11.77
C ILE A 17 -10.66 1.06 -11.06
N SER A 18 -10.25 1.35 -9.83
CA SER A 18 -9.63 0.37 -8.94
C SER A 18 -10.66 -0.12 -7.93
N LEU A 19 -11.02 -1.40 -7.97
CA LEU A 19 -11.81 -2.04 -6.91
C LEU A 19 -10.86 -2.57 -5.83
N LEU A 20 -11.06 -2.14 -4.59
CA LEU A 20 -10.31 -2.61 -3.44
C LEU A 20 -11.14 -3.62 -2.64
N THR A 21 -10.54 -4.74 -2.26
CA THR A 21 -11.14 -5.61 -1.24
C THR A 21 -11.12 -4.92 0.12
N ILE A 22 -11.97 -5.38 1.06
CA ILE A 22 -11.89 -4.95 2.46
C ILE A 22 -10.50 -5.36 3.00
N PRO A 23 -9.73 -4.47 3.63
CA PRO A 23 -8.45 -4.83 4.21
C PRO A 23 -8.58 -5.88 5.31
N GLU A 24 -7.83 -6.97 5.18
CA GLU A 24 -7.76 -8.07 6.13
C GLU A 24 -6.54 -7.91 7.04
N LYS A 25 -6.73 -8.08 8.35
CA LYS A 25 -5.63 -8.01 9.32
C LYS A 25 -4.68 -9.19 9.12
N MET A 26 -3.38 -8.90 9.02
CA MET A 26 -2.34 -9.93 8.97
C MET A 26 -1.91 -10.32 10.38
N ASN A 27 -1.76 -11.62 10.62
CA ASN A 27 -1.23 -12.15 11.88
C ASN A 27 0.21 -12.60 11.65
N PHE A 28 1.15 -11.99 12.36
CA PHE A 28 2.57 -12.26 12.27
C PHE A 28 3.20 -12.13 13.65
N LYS A 29 4.27 -12.89 13.90
CA LYS A 29 4.99 -12.85 15.18
C LYS A 29 6.10 -11.79 15.22
N ASP A 30 6.67 -11.48 14.05
CA ASP A 30 7.79 -10.57 13.85
C ASP A 30 7.77 -10.02 12.42
N GLU A 31 8.71 -9.12 12.11
CA GLU A 31 8.82 -8.49 10.81
C GLU A 31 9.16 -9.49 9.70
N GLU A 32 9.97 -10.50 10.01
CA GLU A 32 10.41 -11.52 9.05
C GLU A 32 9.25 -12.42 8.62
N ASP A 33 8.36 -12.77 9.56
CA ASP A 33 7.11 -13.46 9.29
C ASP A 33 6.14 -12.61 8.45
N LEU A 34 6.01 -11.31 8.77
CA LEU A 34 5.23 -10.38 7.94
C LEU A 34 5.76 -10.35 6.48
N LEU A 35 7.07 -10.20 6.31
CA LEU A 35 7.72 -10.21 5.00
C LEU A 35 7.53 -11.54 4.27
N ALA A 36 7.55 -12.67 4.98
CA ALA A 36 7.30 -13.98 4.38
C ALA A 36 5.87 -14.09 3.81
N GLN A 37 4.88 -13.48 4.47
CA GLN A 37 3.47 -13.55 4.08
C GLN A 37 3.06 -12.58 2.95
N ILE A 38 3.76 -11.46 2.79
CA ILE A 38 3.47 -10.47 1.73
C ILE A 38 3.75 -11.08 0.35
N VAL A 39 2.85 -10.85 -0.62
CA VAL A 39 3.01 -11.27 -2.02
C VAL A 39 3.24 -10.04 -2.91
N PRO A 40 4.45 -9.87 -3.48
CA PRO A 40 4.75 -8.78 -4.40
C PRO A 40 3.81 -8.77 -5.61
N TYR A 41 3.57 -7.58 -6.15
CA TYR A 41 2.70 -7.32 -7.31
C TYR A 41 1.22 -7.70 -7.14
N LYS A 42 0.83 -8.18 -5.95
CA LYS A 42 -0.54 -8.58 -5.62
C LYS A 42 -1.08 -7.81 -4.42
N ASP A 43 -0.29 -7.74 -3.36
CA ASP A 43 -0.78 -7.24 -2.07
C ASP A 43 -0.64 -5.73 -1.98
N GLY A 44 -1.75 -5.05 -1.67
CA GLY A 44 -1.72 -3.71 -1.11
C GLY A 44 -1.58 -3.82 0.41
N ILE A 45 -0.72 -3.01 1.00
CA ILE A 45 -0.39 -3.09 2.42
C ILE A 45 -0.71 -1.77 3.11
N ILE A 46 -1.41 -1.87 4.24
CA ILE A 46 -1.61 -0.80 5.21
C ILE A 46 -0.81 -1.16 6.45
N ILE A 47 -0.05 -0.22 6.99
CA ILE A 47 0.58 -0.34 8.31
C ILE A 47 -0.01 0.69 9.26
N GLN A 48 -0.10 0.33 10.54
CA GLN A 48 -0.60 1.21 11.59
C GLN A 48 0.13 0.93 12.90
N ASP A 49 0.56 1.99 13.58
CA ASP A 49 1.04 1.93 14.97
C ASP A 49 0.76 3.25 15.69
N GLY A 50 -0.17 3.24 16.66
CA GLY A 50 -0.67 4.46 17.30
C GLY A 50 -1.22 5.48 16.28
N ASN A 51 -0.58 6.65 16.20
CA ASN A 51 -0.94 7.74 15.27
C ASN A 51 -0.24 7.62 13.90
N TYR A 52 0.66 6.64 13.71
CA TYR A 52 1.37 6.45 12.46
C TYR A 52 0.57 5.50 11.56
N GLN A 53 0.35 5.91 10.32
CA GLN A 53 -0.35 5.09 9.32
C GLN A 53 0.13 5.42 7.92
N ALA A 54 0.31 4.38 7.10
CA ALA A 54 0.50 4.54 5.66
C ALA A 54 -0.09 3.38 4.88
N ILE A 55 -0.27 3.62 3.58
CA ILE A 55 -0.80 2.65 2.62
C ILE A 55 0.05 2.68 1.35
N TYR A 56 0.32 1.48 0.81
CA TYR A 56 0.77 1.29 -0.56
C TYR A 56 -0.19 0.38 -1.32
N LEU A 57 -0.49 0.81 -2.56
CA LEU A 57 -1.24 0.02 -3.52
C LEU A 57 -0.32 -1.04 -4.15
N PRO A 58 -0.87 -2.12 -4.72
CA PRO A 58 -0.10 -3.12 -5.44
C PRO A 58 0.76 -2.54 -6.58
N SER A 59 0.36 -1.41 -7.18
CA SER A 59 1.14 -0.75 -8.24
C SER A 59 2.51 -0.24 -7.78
N VAL A 60 2.70 -0.01 -6.48
CA VAL A 60 3.99 0.45 -5.93
C VAL A 60 5.07 -0.62 -6.04
N TRP A 61 4.70 -1.91 -6.14
CA TRP A 61 5.65 -3.01 -6.34
C TRP A 61 6.48 -2.87 -7.62
N GLU A 62 5.98 -2.18 -8.65
CA GLU A 62 6.74 -1.91 -9.87
C GLU A 62 7.97 -1.03 -9.63
N GLN A 63 7.92 -0.17 -8.60
CA GLN A 63 9.02 0.72 -8.21
C GLN A 63 9.88 0.12 -7.09
N LEU A 64 9.27 -0.66 -6.20
CA LEU A 64 9.90 -1.28 -5.03
C LEU A 64 9.64 -2.80 -5.05
N PRO A 65 10.36 -3.58 -5.89
CA PRO A 65 10.09 -5.00 -6.06
C PRO A 65 10.61 -5.85 -4.88
N ASP A 66 11.58 -5.34 -4.12
CA ASP A 66 12.08 -5.99 -2.91
C ASP A 66 11.13 -5.74 -1.73
N LYS A 67 10.74 -6.81 -1.05
CA LYS A 67 9.77 -6.76 0.06
C LYS A 67 10.26 -5.91 1.23
N LYS A 68 11.55 -5.96 1.53
CA LYS A 68 12.14 -5.24 2.67
C LYS A 68 12.24 -3.77 2.34
N GLU A 69 12.68 -3.41 1.14
CA GLU A 69 12.67 -2.02 0.66
C GLU A 69 11.25 -1.45 0.61
N PHE A 70 10.28 -2.23 0.13
CA PHE A 70 8.87 -1.84 0.12
C PHE A 70 8.36 -1.53 1.53
N LEU A 71 8.57 -2.45 2.49
CA LEU A 71 8.09 -2.28 3.86
C LEU A 71 8.81 -1.13 4.58
N ASN A 72 10.12 -0.99 4.40
CA ASN A 72 10.91 0.10 4.97
C ASN A 72 10.47 1.46 4.43
N SER A 73 10.24 1.57 3.11
CA SER A 73 9.71 2.77 2.48
C SER A 73 8.30 3.09 2.99
N LEU A 74 7.46 2.07 3.18
CA LEU A 74 6.11 2.24 3.73
C LEU A 74 6.15 2.75 5.18
N LYS A 75 7.05 2.24 6.02
CA LYS A 75 7.32 2.76 7.37
C LYS A 75 7.73 4.23 7.34
N GLN A 76 8.68 4.59 6.47
CA GLN A 76 9.11 5.98 6.31
C GLN A 76 7.95 6.89 5.89
N LYS A 77 7.11 6.44 4.96
CA LYS A 77 5.89 7.17 4.56
C LYS A 77 4.92 7.36 5.71
N ALA A 78 4.84 6.40 6.64
CA ALA A 78 4.04 6.53 7.86
C ALA A 78 4.66 7.47 8.90
N GLY A 79 5.90 7.92 8.72
CA GLY A 79 6.65 8.72 9.69
C GLY A 79 7.48 7.90 10.69
N LEU A 80 7.68 6.60 10.43
CA LEU A 80 8.46 5.68 11.25
C LEU A 80 9.88 5.50 10.69
N ALA A 81 10.83 5.11 11.55
CA ALA A 81 12.15 4.67 11.12
C ALA A 81 12.07 3.32 10.36
N GLN A 82 13.05 3.03 9.50
CA GLN A 82 13.04 1.80 8.69
C GLN A 82 13.14 0.52 9.56
N ASP A 83 13.94 0.58 10.62
CA ASP A 83 14.15 -0.49 11.60
C ASP A 83 13.10 -0.50 12.72
N TYR A 84 12.09 0.38 12.64
CA TYR A 84 11.02 0.44 13.63
C TYR A 84 10.13 -0.80 13.55
N PHE A 85 9.93 -1.43 14.70
CA PHE A 85 8.91 -2.46 14.91
C PHE A 85 8.50 -2.44 16.38
N SER A 86 7.23 -2.68 16.67
CA SER A 86 6.72 -2.64 18.04
C SER A 86 5.68 -3.75 18.28
N PRO A 87 5.37 -4.08 19.55
CA PRO A 87 4.30 -5.02 19.87
C PRO A 87 2.90 -4.56 19.44
N THR A 88 2.71 -3.26 19.18
CA THR A 88 1.43 -2.69 18.71
C THR A 88 1.37 -2.48 17.21
N PHE A 89 2.44 -2.83 16.48
CA PHE A 89 2.50 -2.72 15.02
C PHE A 89 1.46 -3.64 14.37
N GLN A 90 0.62 -3.06 13.51
CA GLN A 90 -0.42 -3.78 12.78
C GLN A 90 -0.19 -3.62 11.28
N ALA A 91 -0.41 -4.71 10.55
CA ALA A 91 -0.45 -4.69 9.10
C ALA A 91 -1.77 -5.28 8.59
N PHE A 92 -2.30 -4.69 7.53
CA PHE A 92 -3.48 -5.17 6.83
C PHE A 92 -3.15 -5.33 5.35
N ARG A 93 -3.74 -6.34 4.73
CA ARG A 93 -3.61 -6.63 3.31
C ARG A 93 -4.94 -6.42 2.61
N PHE A 94 -4.89 -5.85 1.42
CA PHE A 94 -6.02 -5.82 0.49
C PHE A 94 -5.53 -6.11 -0.93
N LEU A 95 -6.46 -6.48 -1.81
CA LEU A 95 -6.20 -6.68 -3.23
C LEU A 95 -6.83 -5.56 -4.03
N VAL A 96 -6.25 -5.27 -5.19
CA VAL A 96 -6.79 -4.31 -6.15
C VAL A 96 -7.03 -5.00 -7.47
N GLU A 97 -8.25 -4.91 -7.97
CA GLU A 97 -8.58 -5.23 -9.36
C GLU A 97 -8.73 -3.93 -10.15
N TYR A 98 -8.01 -3.83 -11.25
CA TYR A 98 -8.08 -2.69 -12.16
C TYR A 98 -9.04 -3.01 -13.29
N ILE A 99 -10.13 -2.24 -13.36
CA ILE A 99 -11.09 -2.29 -14.46
C ILE A 99 -10.80 -1.08 -15.36
N LYS A 100 -10.53 -1.37 -16.64
CA LYS A 100 -10.39 -0.38 -17.71
C LYS A 100 -11.69 -0.27 -18.50
#